data_AF-A0A6A3HYS0-F1
#
_entry.id   AF-A0A6A3HYS0-F1
#
_cell.length_a   1.000
_cell.length_b   1.000
_cell.length_c   1.000
_cell.angle_alpha   90.00
_cell.angle_beta   90.00
_cell.angle_gamma   90.00
#
_symmetry.space_group_name_H-M   'P 1'
#
loop_
_entity.id
_entity.type
_entity.pdbx_description
1 polymer ?
#
loop_
_entity_poly.entity_id
_entity_poly.type
_entity_poly.pdbx_seq_one_letter_code
_entity_poly.pdbx_strand_id
1 'polypeptide(L)'
;MFKPNALAPASPTVVHVAPKKNTQAPQFPPPSTRRSGRWLTAPRVLLAVWLFQGVLPLVLQTRSYLKFIKPHIIPEQLVSPRDVPKETANITDFCPAKAFILAGVWWNHEPTHYYRVGNTTVCHVVVPQYNTHGNYVIGGTKTTPFHTAPSSCANDSVHFEVYLYHASVGFYSFYEGEIGTYCTTNQIAYISVAVLGTYDINGKFLAEDTGSTEPRVSYWYGVAGAIWLLYRSLTIHRGYVVCVYYGRKCDEMGEHIRPHKAIVFVQESLRLSAHGATNLKRAALLYLIIEGIMTDLFLIIANDGWASKAQYVSLGYNLSGLMLLLFEMLENMNWLSERWRLRIKRLFFSYETALVGELVTAIVLQTILSGLNASDFKRSKPAALAVSYYLWSLVCHGAVVLVIVAIISSVRVPCAMAFVWYKHKSLAIFSQPCCIDSALGPRSRLIMLGGYRWHDKSLFYTTAALKAFGMLRMEEDGVEYLVLHKLYWFTVPRDSFIVIGAISGERVEPSDERPSSGIISFLDQELGGPPHEAGYLHHFRSIRVNRVMAWSGPSNGILQSPTQAFFPRSVTRNGV
;
A
#
# COMPACT_ATOMS: atom_id res chain seq x y z
N MET A 1 22.01 -76.65 56.14
CA MET A 1 22.37 -75.22 56.08
C MET A 1 21.10 -74.44 55.77
N PHE A 2 20.72 -73.58 56.73
CA PHE A 2 19.62 -72.60 56.91
C PHE A 2 18.31 -72.57 56.08
N LYS A 3 17.30 -72.07 56.81
CA LYS A 3 15.83 -72.15 56.69
C LYS A 3 15.17 -71.22 55.65
N PRO A 4 13.88 -71.46 55.34
CA PRO A 4 13.06 -70.73 54.36
C PRO A 4 12.13 -69.66 54.97
N ASN A 5 11.62 -68.73 54.14
CA ASN A 5 10.19 -68.39 53.92
C ASN A 5 9.94 -66.93 53.45
N ALA A 6 8.87 -66.81 52.66
CA ALA A 6 8.39 -65.67 51.88
C ALA A 6 7.96 -64.41 52.66
N LEU A 7 7.91 -63.25 51.98
CA LEU A 7 6.94 -62.17 52.24
C LEU A 7 6.86 -61.14 51.09
N ALA A 8 5.66 -60.58 50.93
CA ALA A 8 5.14 -59.73 49.87
C ALA A 8 5.47 -58.22 50.05
N PRO A 9 5.02 -57.29 49.17
CA PRO A 9 5.63 -55.96 48.97
C PRO A 9 5.20 -54.92 50.02
N ALA A 10 6.09 -53.96 50.30
CA ALA A 10 5.83 -52.85 51.21
C ALA A 10 5.18 -51.64 50.50
N SER A 11 4.09 -51.16 51.08
CA SER A 11 3.31 -49.98 50.70
C SER A 11 3.97 -48.65 51.10
N PRO A 12 3.66 -47.53 50.44
CA PRO A 12 4.21 -46.21 50.77
C PRO A 12 3.56 -45.60 52.01
N THR A 13 4.40 -44.99 52.85
CA THR A 13 4.06 -44.33 54.12
C THR A 13 3.21 -43.08 53.93
N VAL A 14 2.06 -43.03 54.60
CA VAL A 14 1.17 -41.85 54.69
C VAL A 14 1.65 -40.93 55.82
N VAL A 15 1.95 -39.67 55.48
CA VAL A 15 2.15 -38.60 56.47
C VAL A 15 0.85 -37.80 56.56
N HIS A 16 0.19 -37.85 57.72
CA HIS A 16 -0.99 -37.04 58.00
C HIS A 16 -0.60 -35.59 58.31
N VAL A 17 -1.05 -34.66 57.47
CA VAL A 17 -1.04 -33.21 57.75
C VAL A 17 -2.49 -32.77 57.99
N ALA A 18 -2.71 -32.11 59.13
CA ALA A 18 -4.00 -31.63 59.64
C ALA A 18 -4.70 -30.63 58.69
N PRO A 19 -6.05 -30.50 58.73
CA PRO A 19 -6.79 -29.65 57.82
C PRO A 19 -6.59 -28.17 58.18
N LYS A 20 -5.98 -27.41 57.28
CA LYS A 20 -5.89 -25.94 57.39
C LYS A 20 -7.18 -25.31 56.86
N LYS A 21 -7.76 -24.46 57.72
CA LYS A 21 -8.90 -23.54 57.53
C LYS A 21 -9.12 -23.07 56.09
N ASN A 22 -10.39 -23.08 55.69
CA ASN A 22 -10.97 -22.41 54.54
C ASN A 22 -10.31 -21.05 54.23
N THR A 23 -9.50 -21.02 53.17
CA THR A 23 -9.26 -19.81 52.40
C THR A 23 -10.02 -20.00 51.10
N GLN A 24 -11.10 -19.24 50.92
CA GLN A 24 -11.85 -19.20 49.67
C GLN A 24 -10.86 -18.94 48.52
N ALA A 25 -10.77 -19.90 47.60
CA ALA A 25 -10.27 -19.61 46.27
C ALA A 25 -11.13 -18.46 45.69
N PRO A 26 -10.56 -17.49 44.95
CA PRO A 26 -11.38 -16.54 44.23
C PRO A 26 -12.32 -17.33 43.32
N GLN A 27 -13.59 -17.38 43.70
CA GLN A 27 -14.64 -17.88 42.85
C GLN A 27 -14.66 -16.94 41.65
N PHE A 28 -14.17 -17.43 40.51
CA PHE A 28 -14.55 -16.84 39.24
C PHE A 28 -16.08 -16.73 39.25
N PRO A 29 -16.64 -15.55 38.92
CA PRO A 29 -18.08 -15.45 38.76
C PRO A 29 -18.51 -16.57 37.80
N PRO A 30 -19.65 -17.25 38.08
CA PRO A 30 -20.15 -18.26 37.16
C PRO A 30 -20.23 -17.64 35.76
N PRO A 31 -19.92 -18.39 34.68
CA PRO A 31 -19.96 -17.86 33.34
C PRO A 31 -21.29 -17.17 33.17
N SER A 32 -21.24 -15.84 33.02
CA SER A 32 -22.44 -15.05 32.82
C SER A 32 -23.21 -15.72 31.71
N THR A 33 -24.48 -16.01 32.01
CA THR A 33 -25.42 -16.64 31.10
C THR A 33 -25.14 -16.14 29.69
N ARG A 34 -24.68 -17.05 28.82
CA ARG A 34 -24.58 -16.83 27.38
C ARG A 34 -25.82 -16.05 27.00
N ARG A 35 -25.68 -14.76 26.67
CA ARG A 35 -26.74 -13.97 26.04
C ARG A 35 -26.93 -14.54 24.64
N SER A 36 -27.61 -15.69 24.60
CA SER A 36 -28.24 -16.31 23.46
C SER A 36 -29.18 -15.26 22.86
N GLY A 37 -28.73 -14.59 21.79
CA GLY A 37 -29.52 -13.59 21.08
C GLY A 37 -28.76 -12.44 20.42
N ARG A 38 -27.45 -12.25 20.68
CA ARG A 38 -26.70 -11.18 20.00
C ARG A 38 -26.13 -11.64 18.66
N TRP A 39 -26.76 -11.20 17.58
CA TRP A 39 -26.31 -11.48 16.21
C TRP A 39 -24.97 -10.81 15.85
N LEU A 40 -24.61 -9.70 16.51
CA LEU A 40 -23.38 -8.93 16.27
C LEU A 40 -22.40 -9.08 17.45
N THR A 41 -21.51 -10.07 17.38
CA THR A 41 -20.36 -10.21 18.31
C THR A 41 -19.17 -9.38 17.80
N ALA A 42 -18.22 -9.03 18.68
CA ALA A 42 -17.05 -8.25 18.27
C ALA A 42 -16.23 -8.93 17.14
N PRO A 43 -15.97 -10.24 17.17
CA PRO A 43 -15.34 -10.95 16.05
C PRO A 43 -16.09 -10.79 14.73
N ARG A 44 -17.43 -10.90 14.74
CA ARG A 44 -18.23 -10.81 13.51
C ARG A 44 -18.15 -9.42 12.88
N VAL A 45 -18.20 -8.36 13.69
CA VAL A 45 -18.07 -6.98 13.20
C VAL A 45 -16.67 -6.75 12.62
N LEU A 46 -15.62 -7.16 13.33
CA LEU A 46 -14.24 -7.04 12.84
C LEU A 46 -14.02 -7.83 11.54
N LEU A 47 -14.53 -9.07 11.45
CA LEU A 47 -14.42 -9.89 10.25
C LEU A 47 -15.18 -9.31 9.07
N ALA A 48 -16.38 -8.76 9.28
CA ALA A 48 -17.13 -8.09 8.21
C ALA A 48 -16.32 -6.91 7.65
N VAL A 49 -15.76 -6.05 8.52
CA VAL A 49 -14.93 -4.92 8.08
C VAL A 49 -13.65 -5.40 7.39
N TRP A 50 -13.00 -6.44 7.92
CA TRP A 50 -11.81 -7.06 7.31
C TRP A 50 -12.09 -7.63 5.91
N LEU A 51 -13.25 -8.27 5.70
CA LEU A 51 -13.66 -8.74 4.37
C LEU A 51 -13.75 -7.58 3.37
N PHE A 52 -14.41 -6.48 3.76
CA PHE A 52 -14.57 -5.31 2.89
C PHE A 52 -13.28 -4.54 2.63
N GLN A 53 -12.40 -4.38 3.62
CA GLN A 53 -11.19 -3.57 3.48
C GLN A 53 -9.94 -4.36 3.05
N GLY A 54 -9.93 -5.67 3.28
CA GLY A 54 -8.82 -6.55 2.91
C GLY A 54 -9.14 -7.38 1.67
N VAL A 55 -10.17 -8.21 1.74
CA VAL A 55 -10.44 -9.24 0.71
C VAL A 55 -10.99 -8.63 -0.58
N LEU A 56 -11.93 -7.70 -0.51
CA LEU A 56 -12.50 -7.08 -1.72
C LEU A 56 -11.43 -6.40 -2.60
N PRO A 57 -10.52 -5.54 -2.07
CA PRO A 57 -9.42 -5.01 -2.86
C PRO A 57 -8.50 -6.09 -3.44
N LEU A 58 -8.20 -7.15 -2.69
CA LEU A 58 -7.38 -8.27 -3.18
C LEU A 58 -8.05 -8.99 -4.37
N VAL A 59 -9.37 -9.20 -4.33
CA VAL A 59 -10.12 -9.81 -5.43
C VAL A 59 -10.06 -8.94 -6.68
N LEU A 60 -10.26 -7.63 -6.54
CA LEU A 60 -10.15 -6.68 -7.65
C LEU A 60 -8.74 -6.68 -8.24
N GLN A 61 -7.72 -6.68 -7.40
CA GLN A 61 -6.33 -6.73 -7.82
C GLN A 61 -5.95 -8.05 -8.50
N THR A 62 -6.45 -9.18 -8.00
CA THR A 62 -6.25 -10.50 -8.61
C THR A 62 -6.89 -10.55 -9.99
N ARG A 63 -8.12 -10.03 -10.12
CA ARG A 63 -8.79 -9.87 -11.41
C ARG A 63 -7.96 -9.04 -12.38
N SER A 64 -7.38 -7.93 -11.91
CA SER A 64 -6.52 -7.07 -12.72
C SER A 64 -5.29 -7.83 -13.23
N TYR A 65 -4.57 -8.48 -12.32
CA TYR A 65 -3.40 -9.29 -12.66
C TYR A 65 -3.70 -10.39 -13.68
N LEU A 66 -4.81 -11.11 -13.51
CA LEU A 66 -5.24 -12.16 -14.44
C LEU A 66 -5.60 -11.64 -15.84
N LYS A 67 -5.93 -10.36 -16.00
CA LYS A 67 -6.14 -9.77 -17.33
C LYS A 67 -4.81 -9.53 -18.05
N PHE A 68 -3.78 -9.07 -17.35
CA PHE A 68 -2.52 -8.66 -17.94
C PHE A 68 -1.50 -9.79 -18.11
N ILE A 69 -1.60 -10.89 -17.35
CA ILE A 69 -0.71 -12.05 -17.51
C ILE A 69 -1.08 -12.93 -18.71
N LYS A 70 -2.28 -12.76 -19.28
CA LYS A 70 -2.70 -13.58 -20.42
C LYS A 70 -1.81 -13.29 -21.62
N PRO A 71 -1.35 -14.34 -22.34
CA PRO A 71 -0.69 -14.14 -23.61
C PRO A 71 -1.60 -13.39 -24.58
N HIS A 72 -1.03 -12.50 -25.38
CA HIS A 72 -1.72 -11.75 -26.41
C HIS A 72 -1.02 -11.90 -27.76
N ILE A 73 -1.75 -11.65 -28.84
CA ILE A 73 -1.27 -11.72 -30.22
C ILE A 73 -1.56 -10.38 -30.88
N ILE A 74 -0.58 -9.85 -31.61
CA ILE A 74 -0.77 -8.62 -32.39
C ILE A 74 -1.44 -8.99 -33.72
N PRO A 75 -2.53 -8.32 -34.12
CA PRO A 75 -3.15 -8.51 -35.43
C PRO A 75 -2.13 -8.35 -36.57
N GLU A 76 -2.17 -9.26 -37.54
CA GLU A 76 -1.19 -9.32 -38.64
C GLU A 76 -1.08 -7.98 -39.40
N GLN A 77 -2.18 -7.27 -39.61
CA GLN A 77 -2.20 -5.99 -40.31
C GLN A 77 -1.48 -4.86 -39.58
N LEU A 78 -1.22 -4.98 -38.27
CA LEU A 78 -0.47 -4.01 -37.47
C LEU A 78 1.02 -4.37 -37.38
N VAL A 79 1.41 -5.55 -37.84
CA VAL A 79 2.80 -6.03 -37.82
C VAL A 79 3.52 -5.54 -39.08
N SER A 80 4.66 -4.88 -38.89
CA SER A 80 5.50 -4.45 -40.01
C SER A 80 6.55 -5.52 -40.31
N PRO A 81 6.63 -6.07 -41.54
CA PRO A 81 7.69 -7.02 -41.90
C PRO A 81 9.08 -6.37 -41.80
N ARG A 82 10.07 -7.14 -41.34
CA ARG A 82 11.44 -6.64 -41.12
C ARG A 82 12.14 -6.14 -42.39
N ASP A 83 11.71 -6.64 -43.55
CA ASP A 83 12.33 -6.37 -44.84
C ASP A 83 11.75 -5.12 -45.53
N VAL A 84 10.72 -4.50 -44.95
CA VAL A 84 10.08 -3.29 -45.49
C VAL A 84 10.78 -2.04 -44.96
N PRO A 85 11.22 -1.10 -45.83
CA PRO A 85 11.92 0.10 -45.39
C PRO A 85 11.00 1.05 -44.62
N LYS A 86 11.57 1.75 -43.64
CA LYS A 86 10.91 2.83 -42.89
C LYS A 86 10.80 4.06 -43.78
N GLU A 87 9.58 4.57 -43.96
CA GLU A 87 9.33 5.82 -44.69
C GLU A 87 9.03 6.97 -43.72
N THR A 88 9.68 8.12 -43.93
CA THR A 88 9.52 9.32 -43.09
C THR A 88 9.08 10.56 -43.89
N ALA A 89 8.89 10.43 -45.20
CA ALA A 89 8.44 11.51 -46.06
C ALA A 89 6.92 11.65 -46.03
N ASN A 90 6.40 12.88 -45.95
CA ASN A 90 4.96 13.19 -45.97
C ASN A 90 4.14 12.42 -44.92
N ILE A 91 4.69 12.24 -43.71
CA ILE A 91 4.05 11.46 -42.63
C ILE A 91 2.60 11.90 -42.38
N THR A 92 2.31 13.19 -42.38
CA THR A 92 0.96 13.70 -42.11
C THR A 92 -0.08 13.32 -43.16
N ASP A 93 0.35 13.02 -44.39
CA ASP A 93 -0.54 12.66 -45.48
C ASP A 93 -0.91 11.17 -45.41
N PHE A 94 0.05 10.33 -45.02
CA PHE A 94 -0.11 8.88 -44.89
C PHE A 94 -0.61 8.45 -43.51
N CYS A 95 -0.29 9.22 -42.47
CA CYS A 95 -0.60 8.98 -41.07
C CYS A 95 -1.32 10.21 -40.48
N PRO A 96 -2.57 10.49 -40.90
CA PRO A 96 -3.27 11.74 -40.61
C PRO A 96 -3.89 11.82 -39.21
N ALA A 97 -3.75 10.79 -38.37
CA ALA A 97 -4.27 10.82 -37.00
C ALA A 97 -3.47 11.81 -36.14
N LYS A 98 -4.18 12.69 -35.43
CA LYS A 98 -3.58 13.74 -34.58
C LYS A 98 -3.63 13.42 -33.08
N ALA A 99 -4.66 12.71 -32.65
CA ALA A 99 -4.88 12.33 -31.26
C ALA A 99 -5.75 11.07 -31.18
N PHE A 100 -5.74 10.44 -30.01
CA PHE A 100 -6.67 9.36 -29.68
C PHE A 100 -7.54 9.78 -28.49
N ILE A 101 -8.81 9.39 -28.52
CA ILE A 101 -9.70 9.39 -27.37
C ILE A 101 -9.92 7.94 -26.98
N LEU A 102 -9.29 7.52 -25.87
CA LEU A 102 -9.36 6.18 -25.32
C LEU A 102 -10.20 6.24 -24.03
N ALA A 103 -11.36 5.58 -24.03
CA ALA A 103 -12.30 5.57 -22.90
C ALA A 103 -12.60 6.98 -22.33
N GLY A 104 -12.79 7.96 -23.22
CA GLY A 104 -13.04 9.37 -22.88
C GLY A 104 -11.82 10.18 -22.43
N VAL A 105 -10.62 9.59 -22.42
CA VAL A 105 -9.37 10.29 -22.11
C VAL A 105 -8.65 10.71 -23.40
N TRP A 106 -8.24 11.99 -23.46
CA TRP A 106 -7.45 12.52 -24.56
C TRP A 106 -5.98 12.11 -24.42
N TRP A 107 -5.42 11.48 -25.47
CA TRP A 107 -4.01 11.13 -25.55
C TRP A 107 -3.33 11.83 -26.72
N ASN A 108 -2.24 12.53 -26.42
CA ASN A 108 -1.38 13.10 -27.45
C ASN A 108 -0.57 11.96 -28.06
N HIS A 109 -0.57 11.85 -29.38
CA HIS A 109 0.32 10.91 -30.04
C HIS A 109 1.00 11.59 -31.22
N GLU A 110 2.13 11.04 -31.65
CA GLU A 110 2.84 11.52 -32.80
C GLU A 110 3.29 10.36 -33.68
N PRO A 111 2.86 10.31 -34.95
CA PRO A 111 3.45 9.38 -35.91
C PRO A 111 4.92 9.75 -36.16
N THR A 112 5.80 8.75 -36.24
CA THR A 112 7.24 8.98 -36.48
C THR A 112 7.72 8.46 -37.83
N HIS A 113 7.11 7.39 -38.33
CA HIS A 113 7.38 6.79 -39.63
C HIS A 113 6.22 5.87 -40.01
N TYR A 114 6.21 5.40 -41.25
CA TYR A 114 5.26 4.39 -41.72
C TYR A 114 5.94 3.34 -42.59
N TYR A 115 5.20 2.25 -42.81
CA TYR A 115 5.57 1.15 -43.69
C TYR A 115 4.47 0.95 -44.71
N ARG A 116 4.84 0.70 -45.97
CA ARG A 116 3.89 0.27 -47.01
C ARG A 116 3.93 -1.25 -47.12
N VAL A 117 2.86 -1.89 -46.66
CA VAL A 117 2.71 -3.35 -46.66
C VAL A 117 1.56 -3.71 -47.60
N GLY A 118 1.89 -4.02 -48.86
CA GLY A 118 0.89 -4.20 -49.91
C GLY A 118 0.10 -2.91 -50.16
N ASN A 119 -1.23 -2.98 -50.00
CA ASN A 119 -2.13 -1.83 -50.13
C ASN A 119 -2.39 -1.09 -48.81
N THR A 120 -1.75 -1.52 -47.71
CA THR A 120 -1.98 -0.98 -46.37
C THR A 120 -0.78 -0.13 -45.94
N THR A 121 -1.09 1.03 -45.35
CA THR A 121 -0.11 1.87 -44.67
C THR A 121 -0.15 1.57 -43.18
N VAL A 122 0.96 1.07 -42.63
CA VAL A 122 1.12 0.83 -41.20
C VAL A 122 1.90 2.00 -40.60
N CYS A 123 1.24 2.78 -39.74
CA CYS A 123 1.80 3.98 -39.14
C CYS A 123 2.35 3.67 -37.75
N HIS A 124 3.65 3.89 -37.54
CA HIS A 124 4.23 3.80 -36.22
C HIS A 124 3.98 5.08 -35.43
N VAL A 125 3.54 4.91 -34.19
CA VAL A 125 3.10 6.00 -33.32
C VAL A 125 3.78 5.93 -31.97
N VAL A 126 4.08 7.11 -31.42
CA VAL A 126 4.59 7.26 -30.06
C VAL A 126 3.72 8.19 -29.24
N VAL A 127 3.63 7.93 -27.94
CA VAL A 127 3.13 8.88 -26.93
C VAL A 127 4.31 9.29 -26.06
N PRO A 128 5.00 10.40 -26.40
CA PRO A 128 6.30 10.72 -25.81
C PRO A 128 6.30 10.88 -24.29
N GLN A 129 5.18 11.37 -23.73
CA GLN A 129 4.97 11.59 -22.30
C GLN A 129 5.00 10.29 -21.50
N TYR A 130 4.71 9.17 -22.15
CA TYR A 130 4.36 7.93 -21.47
C TYR A 130 5.18 6.74 -21.97
N ASN A 131 6.26 7.00 -22.72
CA ASN A 131 7.10 5.98 -23.33
C ASN A 131 6.25 4.85 -23.96
N THR A 132 5.21 5.25 -24.67
CA THR A 132 4.27 4.34 -25.30
C THR A 132 4.56 4.29 -26.79
N HIS A 133 4.65 3.09 -27.35
CA HIS A 133 5.00 2.86 -28.75
C HIS A 133 4.06 1.82 -29.35
N GLY A 134 3.80 1.91 -30.65
CA GLY A 134 2.98 0.92 -31.32
C GLY A 134 2.70 1.29 -32.76
N ASN A 135 1.79 0.55 -33.38
CA ASN A 135 1.41 0.76 -34.77
C ASN A 135 -0.11 0.86 -34.90
N TYR A 136 -0.57 1.69 -35.82
CA TYR A 136 -1.97 1.78 -36.20
C TYR A 136 -2.18 1.66 -37.71
N VAL A 137 -3.39 1.25 -38.07
CA VAL A 137 -3.88 1.22 -39.44
C VAL A 137 -5.23 1.93 -39.51
N ILE A 138 -5.42 2.69 -40.59
CA ILE A 138 -6.70 3.33 -40.93
C ILE A 138 -7.31 2.54 -42.09
N GLY A 139 -8.55 2.08 -41.92
CA GLY A 139 -9.28 1.35 -42.95
C GLY A 139 -9.71 2.25 -44.13
N GLY A 140 -9.89 1.65 -45.30
CA GLY A 140 -10.28 2.38 -46.52
C GLY A 140 -11.78 2.62 -46.68
N THR A 141 -12.64 1.98 -45.87
CA THR A 141 -14.09 2.02 -46.01
C THR A 141 -14.77 2.73 -44.84
N LYS A 142 -15.77 3.55 -45.14
CA LYS A 142 -16.62 4.20 -44.14
C LYS A 142 -17.37 3.16 -43.31
N THR A 143 -17.50 3.42 -42.01
CA THR A 143 -18.16 2.55 -41.04
C THR A 143 -18.99 3.37 -40.04
N THR A 144 -19.82 2.70 -39.25
CA THR A 144 -20.58 3.33 -38.17
C THR A 144 -19.61 3.95 -37.16
N PRO A 145 -19.79 5.23 -36.77
CA PRO A 145 -18.92 5.90 -35.81
C PRO A 145 -18.90 5.17 -34.47
N PHE A 146 -17.76 5.22 -33.79
CA PHE A 146 -17.66 4.73 -32.42
C PHE A 146 -18.59 5.54 -31.51
N HIS A 147 -19.17 4.91 -30.49
CA HIS A 147 -20.25 5.50 -29.69
C HIS A 147 -19.87 6.77 -28.90
N THR A 148 -18.59 7.01 -28.65
CA THR A 148 -18.09 8.25 -28.02
C THR A 148 -17.68 9.33 -29.02
N ALA A 149 -17.75 9.05 -30.32
CA ALA A 149 -17.48 10.03 -31.36
C ALA A 149 -18.59 11.10 -31.41
N PRO A 150 -18.25 12.38 -31.68
CA PRO A 150 -19.23 13.44 -31.78
C PRO A 150 -20.13 13.23 -33.01
N SER A 151 -21.33 13.81 -32.98
CA SER A 151 -22.31 13.73 -34.07
C SER A 151 -21.76 14.22 -35.42
N SER A 152 -20.79 15.13 -35.41
CA SER A 152 -20.09 15.60 -36.61
C SER A 152 -19.30 14.51 -37.34
N CYS A 153 -19.03 13.38 -36.70
CA CYS A 153 -18.29 12.25 -37.29
C CYS A 153 -19.21 11.15 -37.85
N ALA A 154 -20.54 11.33 -37.81
CA ALA A 154 -21.49 10.25 -38.11
C ALA A 154 -21.35 9.64 -39.51
N ASN A 155 -21.01 10.45 -40.50
CA ASN A 155 -20.88 10.03 -41.90
C ASN A 155 -19.43 9.95 -42.39
N ASP A 156 -18.47 10.29 -41.53
CA ASP A 156 -17.07 10.53 -41.89
C ASP A 156 -16.12 9.73 -40.97
N SER A 157 -16.59 8.57 -40.54
CA SER A 157 -15.84 7.62 -39.72
C SER A 157 -15.39 6.42 -40.55
N VAL A 158 -14.14 6.01 -40.38
CA VAL A 158 -13.55 4.80 -40.98
C VAL A 158 -13.01 3.91 -39.87
N HIS A 159 -12.84 2.61 -40.17
CA HIS A 159 -12.30 1.67 -39.20
C HIS A 159 -10.89 2.08 -38.76
N PHE A 160 -10.60 1.93 -37.47
CA PHE A 160 -9.31 2.22 -36.89
C PHE A 160 -8.90 1.11 -35.93
N GLU A 161 -7.69 0.61 -36.09
CA GLU A 161 -7.09 -0.36 -35.18
C GLU A 161 -5.68 0.09 -34.84
N VAL A 162 -5.32 -0.05 -33.57
CA VAL A 162 -3.98 0.28 -33.05
C VAL A 162 -3.61 -0.73 -31.97
N TYR A 163 -2.34 -1.04 -31.86
CA TYR A 163 -1.81 -1.56 -30.61
C TYR A 163 -0.82 -0.59 -30.01
N LEU A 164 -0.76 -0.56 -28.69
CA LEU A 164 0.19 0.22 -27.93
C LEU A 164 0.87 -0.66 -26.89
N TYR A 165 2.15 -0.43 -26.70
CA TYR A 165 2.91 -0.89 -25.55
C TYR A 165 3.31 0.31 -24.71
N HIS A 166 2.84 0.35 -23.47
CA HIS A 166 3.25 1.34 -22.49
C HIS A 166 4.30 0.76 -21.56
N ALA A 167 5.50 1.34 -21.58
CA ALA A 167 6.61 0.91 -20.73
C ALA A 167 6.32 1.07 -19.23
N SER A 168 6.64 0.04 -18.44
CA SER A 168 6.63 0.13 -16.97
C SER A 168 7.97 0.61 -16.41
N VAL A 169 8.03 0.85 -15.09
CA VAL A 169 9.24 1.01 -14.30
C VAL A 169 9.91 -0.36 -14.12
N GLY A 170 10.46 -0.91 -15.20
CA GLY A 170 11.04 -2.26 -15.21
C GLY A 170 11.38 -2.73 -16.63
N PHE A 171 11.56 -4.05 -16.81
CA PHE A 171 11.91 -4.62 -18.12
C PHE A 171 10.70 -4.90 -19.03
N TYR A 172 9.48 -4.74 -18.54
CA TYR A 172 8.26 -5.10 -19.27
C TYR A 172 7.39 -3.88 -19.64
N SER A 173 6.47 -4.09 -20.57
CA SER A 173 5.48 -3.11 -21.04
C SER A 173 4.06 -3.68 -20.99
N PHE A 174 3.08 -2.83 -20.71
CA PHE A 174 1.66 -3.12 -20.81
C PHE A 174 1.22 -3.05 -22.26
N TYR A 175 0.53 -4.08 -22.73
CA TYR A 175 -0.05 -4.16 -24.07
C TYR A 175 -1.52 -3.76 -24.04
N GLU A 176 -1.90 -2.91 -24.99
CA GLU A 176 -3.26 -2.50 -25.27
C GLU A 176 -3.52 -2.70 -26.76
N GLY A 177 -4.41 -3.64 -27.10
CA GLY A 177 -4.96 -3.79 -28.44
C GLY A 177 -6.30 -3.07 -28.51
N GLU A 178 -6.41 -2.07 -29.38
CA GLU A 178 -7.49 -1.10 -29.38
C GLU A 178 -8.18 -1.04 -30.74
N ILE A 179 -9.50 -0.96 -30.71
CA ILE A 179 -10.35 -0.87 -31.89
C ILE A 179 -11.30 0.32 -31.75
N GLY A 180 -11.67 0.89 -32.89
CA GLY A 180 -12.68 1.94 -32.93
C GLY A 180 -12.79 2.56 -34.32
N THR A 181 -12.96 3.88 -34.34
CA THR A 181 -13.12 4.62 -35.59
C THR A 181 -12.29 5.89 -35.63
N TYR A 182 -11.70 6.16 -36.79
CA TYR A 182 -11.05 7.43 -37.11
C TYR A 182 -12.04 8.36 -37.81
N CYS A 183 -12.17 9.59 -37.31
CA CYS A 183 -13.02 10.60 -37.91
C CYS A 183 -12.21 11.52 -38.82
N THR A 184 -12.52 11.50 -40.13
CA THR A 184 -11.77 12.28 -41.12
C THR A 184 -11.99 13.79 -40.96
N THR A 185 -13.11 14.21 -40.37
CA THR A 185 -13.47 15.63 -40.19
C THR A 185 -12.61 16.33 -39.13
N ASN A 186 -12.33 15.67 -38.00
CA ASN A 186 -11.53 16.25 -36.91
C ASN A 186 -10.14 15.60 -36.76
N GLN A 187 -9.87 14.54 -37.52
CA GLN A 187 -8.62 13.80 -37.55
C GLN A 187 -8.25 13.13 -36.20
N ILE A 188 -9.27 12.72 -35.43
CA ILE A 188 -9.13 12.06 -34.13
C ILE A 188 -9.65 10.61 -34.25
N ALA A 189 -8.96 9.67 -33.62
CA ALA A 189 -9.48 8.31 -33.44
C ALA A 189 -10.20 8.17 -32.10
N TYR A 190 -11.37 7.56 -32.13
CA TYR A 190 -12.22 7.25 -30.97
C TYR A 190 -12.20 5.75 -30.78
N ILE A 191 -11.58 5.29 -29.69
CA ILE A 191 -11.15 3.89 -29.54
C ILE A 191 -11.44 3.37 -28.13
N SER A 192 -11.46 2.03 -28.04
CA SER A 192 -11.58 1.29 -26.78
C SER A 192 -10.69 0.06 -26.81
N VAL A 193 -10.28 -0.39 -25.64
CA VAL A 193 -9.43 -1.57 -25.53
C VAL A 193 -10.24 -2.84 -25.77
N ALA A 194 -9.81 -3.62 -26.76
CA ALA A 194 -10.32 -4.97 -27.03
C ALA A 194 -9.53 -6.03 -26.27
N VAL A 195 -8.20 -5.88 -26.20
CA VAL A 195 -7.28 -6.88 -25.64
C VAL A 195 -6.25 -6.20 -24.74
N LEU A 196 -5.98 -6.81 -23.58
CA LEU A 196 -4.91 -6.41 -22.66
C LEU A 196 -3.90 -7.53 -22.53
N GLY A 197 -2.65 -7.16 -22.28
CA GLY A 197 -1.57 -8.12 -22.05
C GLY A 197 -0.31 -7.44 -21.53
N THR A 198 0.77 -8.17 -21.46
CA THR A 198 2.09 -7.64 -21.07
C THR A 198 3.18 -8.35 -21.85
N TYR A 199 4.29 -7.68 -22.12
CA TYR A 199 5.44 -8.28 -22.79
C TYR A 199 6.76 -7.76 -22.21
N ASP A 200 7.76 -8.64 -22.13
CA ASP A 200 9.10 -8.33 -21.62
C ASP A 200 9.91 -7.53 -22.64
N ILE A 201 9.54 -6.27 -22.80
CA ILE A 201 10.19 -5.29 -23.67
C ILE A 201 10.15 -3.90 -23.04
N ASN A 202 11.22 -3.12 -23.17
CA ASN A 202 11.27 -1.71 -22.76
C ASN A 202 12.42 -0.97 -23.46
N GLY A 203 12.49 0.34 -23.28
CA GLY A 203 13.57 1.20 -23.71
C GLY A 203 13.75 1.20 -25.22
N LYS A 204 15.01 1.06 -25.67
CA LYS A 204 15.34 1.05 -27.09
C LYS A 204 14.66 -0.09 -27.86
N PHE A 205 14.59 -1.28 -27.27
CA PHE A 205 13.96 -2.44 -27.92
C PHE A 205 12.48 -2.19 -28.19
N LEU A 206 11.80 -1.52 -27.26
CA LEU A 206 10.39 -1.15 -27.45
C LEU A 206 10.21 -0.15 -28.59
N ALA A 207 11.08 0.86 -28.69
CA ALA A 207 11.02 1.86 -29.75
C ALA A 207 11.35 1.30 -31.16
N GLU A 208 12.03 0.14 -31.21
CA GLU A 208 12.40 -0.55 -32.45
C GLU A 208 11.49 -1.75 -32.76
N ASP A 209 10.50 -2.04 -31.90
CA ASP A 209 9.60 -3.18 -32.09
C ASP A 209 8.68 -2.95 -33.30
N THR A 210 8.65 -3.96 -34.17
CA THR A 210 7.82 -3.98 -35.38
C THR A 210 6.60 -4.87 -35.24
N GLY A 211 6.40 -5.47 -34.05
CA GLY A 211 5.34 -6.43 -33.80
C GLY A 211 5.72 -7.86 -34.17
N SER A 212 4.85 -8.81 -33.82
CA SER A 212 4.94 -10.22 -34.20
C SER A 212 3.56 -10.85 -34.09
N THR A 213 3.24 -11.79 -34.96
CA THR A 213 2.04 -12.63 -34.89
C THR A 213 2.18 -13.79 -33.91
N GLU A 214 3.38 -14.01 -33.36
CA GLU A 214 3.59 -14.99 -32.29
C GLU A 214 2.96 -14.54 -30.97
N PRO A 215 2.44 -15.47 -30.15
CA PRO A 215 1.96 -15.16 -28.80
C PRO A 215 3.05 -14.51 -27.94
N ARG A 216 2.73 -13.37 -27.35
CA ARG A 216 3.61 -12.59 -26.46
C ARG A 216 3.08 -12.60 -25.04
N VAL A 217 3.97 -12.68 -24.06
CA VAL A 217 3.66 -12.66 -22.63
C VAL A 217 4.85 -12.11 -21.83
N SER A 218 4.60 -11.49 -20.68
CA SER A 218 5.65 -11.07 -19.75
C SER A 218 5.78 -12.05 -18.59
N TYR A 219 6.95 -12.68 -18.48
CA TYR A 219 7.31 -13.48 -17.32
C TYR A 219 7.66 -12.58 -16.14
N TRP A 220 8.25 -11.40 -16.40
CA TRP A 220 8.57 -10.45 -15.34
C TRP A 220 7.32 -9.96 -14.61
N TYR A 221 6.32 -9.47 -15.35
CA TYR A 221 5.03 -9.08 -14.79
C TYR A 221 4.36 -10.25 -14.06
N GLY A 222 4.40 -11.44 -14.67
CA GLY A 222 3.87 -12.65 -14.06
C GLY A 222 4.46 -12.90 -12.68
N VAL A 223 5.79 -12.89 -12.55
CA VAL A 223 6.49 -13.14 -11.28
C VAL A 223 6.30 -11.98 -10.29
N ALA A 224 6.53 -10.73 -10.70
CA ALA A 224 6.41 -9.57 -9.83
C ALA A 224 4.98 -9.39 -9.28
N GLY A 225 3.97 -9.56 -10.16
CA GLY A 225 2.57 -9.53 -9.77
C GLY A 225 2.18 -10.68 -8.85
N ALA A 226 2.68 -11.91 -9.09
CA ALA A 226 2.46 -13.05 -8.19
C ALA A 226 3.06 -12.80 -6.79
N ILE A 227 4.29 -12.28 -6.72
CA ILE A 227 4.93 -11.90 -5.46
C ILE A 227 4.08 -10.86 -4.72
N TRP A 228 3.56 -9.87 -5.44
CA TRP A 228 2.73 -8.83 -4.84
C TRP A 228 1.40 -9.37 -4.30
N LEU A 229 0.71 -10.21 -5.06
CA LEU A 229 -0.53 -10.87 -4.63
C LEU A 229 -0.30 -11.79 -3.43
N LEU A 230 0.80 -12.55 -3.43
CA LEU A 230 1.19 -13.38 -2.29
C LEU A 230 1.45 -12.52 -1.05
N TYR A 231 2.22 -11.44 -1.21
CA TYR A 231 2.51 -10.51 -0.12
C TYR A 231 1.22 -9.91 0.48
N ARG A 232 0.30 -9.45 -0.37
CA ARG A 232 -0.99 -8.90 0.05
C ARG A 232 -1.85 -9.95 0.76
N SER A 233 -1.89 -11.17 0.22
CA SER A 233 -2.62 -12.29 0.82
C SER A 233 -2.10 -12.63 2.22
N LEU A 234 -0.77 -12.67 2.40
CA LEU A 234 -0.15 -12.90 3.70
C LEU A 234 -0.44 -11.76 4.69
N THR A 235 -0.42 -10.51 4.22
CA THR A 235 -0.77 -9.33 5.04
C THR A 235 -2.24 -9.38 5.48
N ILE A 236 -3.14 -9.76 4.58
CA ILE A 236 -4.58 -9.90 4.84
C ILE A 236 -4.83 -11.06 5.82
N HIS A 237 -4.15 -12.19 5.64
CA HIS A 237 -4.20 -13.32 6.57
C HIS A 237 -3.71 -12.93 7.97
N ARG A 238 -2.59 -12.21 8.07
CA ARG A 238 -2.11 -11.67 9.35
C ARG A 238 -3.18 -10.79 10.01
N GLY A 239 -3.80 -9.88 9.23
CA GLY A 239 -4.89 -9.03 9.70
C GLY A 239 -6.10 -9.82 10.21
N TYR A 240 -6.49 -10.90 9.53
CA TYR A 240 -7.56 -11.82 9.95
C TYR A 240 -7.27 -12.39 11.33
N VAL A 241 -6.08 -12.98 11.51
CA VAL A 241 -5.69 -13.61 12.78
C VAL A 241 -5.72 -12.60 13.93
N VAL A 242 -5.19 -11.40 13.71
CA VAL A 242 -5.20 -10.30 14.70
C VAL A 242 -6.63 -9.86 15.04
N CYS A 243 -7.50 -9.73 14.05
CA CYS A 243 -8.92 -9.38 14.25
C CYS A 243 -9.68 -10.44 15.05
N VAL A 244 -9.43 -11.73 14.78
CA VAL A 244 -10.05 -12.84 15.52
C VAL A 244 -9.59 -12.84 16.98
N TYR A 245 -8.29 -12.71 17.23
CA TYR A 245 -7.77 -12.68 18.61
C TYR A 245 -8.31 -11.48 19.38
N TYR A 246 -8.28 -10.29 18.78
CA TYR A 246 -8.78 -9.08 19.43
C TYR A 246 -10.29 -9.15 19.68
N GLY A 247 -11.07 -9.62 18.71
CA GLY A 247 -12.51 -9.80 18.87
C GLY A 247 -12.86 -10.82 19.96
N ARG A 248 -12.14 -11.94 20.04
CA ARG A 248 -12.36 -12.94 21.10
C ARG A 248 -12.07 -12.33 22.47
N LYS A 249 -10.98 -11.57 22.59
CA LYS A 249 -10.60 -10.88 23.82
C LYS A 249 -11.65 -9.83 24.24
N CYS A 250 -12.28 -9.15 23.28
CA CYS A 250 -13.43 -8.28 23.55
C CYS A 250 -14.62 -9.08 24.10
N ASP A 251 -15.01 -10.18 23.46
CA ASP A 251 -16.14 -11.00 23.91
C ASP A 251 -15.87 -11.60 25.32
N GLU A 252 -14.64 -12.07 25.60
CA GLU A 252 -14.22 -12.61 26.91
C GLU A 252 -14.29 -11.57 28.03
N MET A 253 -13.96 -10.31 27.74
CA MET A 253 -14.03 -9.20 28.70
C MET A 253 -15.37 -8.43 28.66
N GLY A 254 -16.35 -8.89 27.89
CA GLY A 254 -17.66 -8.25 27.79
C GLY A 254 -17.66 -6.88 27.08
N GLU A 255 -16.62 -6.58 26.31
CA GLU A 255 -16.45 -5.32 25.58
C GLU A 255 -17.12 -5.36 24.22
N HIS A 256 -17.82 -4.27 23.87
CA HIS A 256 -18.51 -4.17 22.60
C HIS A 256 -17.81 -3.23 21.62
N ILE A 257 -17.54 -3.72 20.41
CA ILE A 257 -16.98 -2.91 19.33
C ILE A 257 -18.07 -2.40 18.40
N ARG A 258 -18.17 -1.07 18.30
CA ARG A 258 -19.02 -0.43 17.28
C ARG A 258 -18.34 -0.49 15.90
N PRO A 259 -19.11 -0.58 14.79
CA PRO A 259 -18.54 -0.71 13.44
C PRO A 259 -17.51 0.37 13.07
N HIS A 260 -17.77 1.64 13.40
CA HIS A 260 -16.82 2.73 13.10
C HIS A 260 -15.49 2.61 13.86
N LYS A 261 -15.45 1.93 15.01
CA LYS A 261 -14.22 1.63 15.76
C LYS A 261 -13.52 0.38 15.23
N ALA A 262 -14.29 -0.60 14.75
CA ALA A 262 -13.74 -1.77 14.06
C ALA A 262 -12.94 -1.36 12.80
N ILE A 263 -13.41 -0.35 12.06
CA ILE A 263 -12.69 0.21 10.90
C ILE A 263 -11.27 0.64 11.29
N VAL A 264 -11.11 1.36 12.39
CA VAL A 264 -9.79 1.82 12.86
C VAL A 264 -8.86 0.63 13.12
N PHE A 265 -9.33 -0.33 13.92
CA PHE A 265 -8.53 -1.51 14.27
C PHE A 265 -8.15 -2.35 13.05
N VAL A 266 -9.11 -2.59 12.14
CA VAL A 266 -8.87 -3.37 10.93
C VAL A 266 -7.86 -2.68 10.01
N GLN A 267 -7.96 -1.35 9.83
CA GLN A 267 -7.02 -0.60 8.99
C GLN A 267 -5.58 -0.64 9.54
N GLU A 268 -5.39 -0.56 10.86
CA GLU A 268 -4.06 -0.79 11.46
C GLU A 268 -3.60 -2.24 11.25
N SER A 269 -4.47 -3.23 11.43
CA SER A 269 -4.11 -4.65 11.25
C SER A 269 -3.68 -4.99 9.82
N LEU A 270 -4.23 -4.29 8.82
CA LEU A 270 -3.95 -4.43 7.40
C LEU A 270 -2.77 -3.55 6.92
N ARG A 271 -1.99 -2.97 7.84
CA ARG A 271 -0.78 -2.21 7.51
C ARG A 271 0.15 -2.98 6.58
N LEU A 272 0.65 -2.31 5.54
CA LEU A 272 1.54 -2.94 4.57
C LEU A 272 2.92 -3.26 5.14
N SER A 273 3.49 -2.41 5.99
CA SER A 273 4.79 -2.63 6.62
C SER A 273 4.64 -3.23 8.03
N ALA A 274 5.61 -4.05 8.47
CA ALA A 274 5.67 -4.45 9.86
C ALA A 274 6.15 -3.29 10.77
N HIS A 275 5.86 -3.36 12.07
CA HIS A 275 6.50 -2.48 13.04
C HIS A 275 8.03 -2.70 13.02
N GLY A 276 8.79 -1.60 13.00
CA GLY A 276 10.25 -1.65 12.89
C GLY A 276 10.79 -1.97 11.50
N ALA A 277 9.97 -1.93 10.44
CA ALA A 277 10.47 -2.04 9.07
C ALA A 277 11.50 -0.94 8.76
N THR A 278 12.57 -1.27 8.03
CA THR A 278 13.55 -0.29 7.54
C THR A 278 13.06 0.37 6.25
N ASN A 279 13.63 1.52 5.90
CA ASN A 279 13.29 2.21 4.65
C ASN A 279 13.66 1.41 3.40
N LEU A 280 14.67 0.55 3.45
CA LEU A 280 14.97 -0.39 2.36
C LEU A 280 13.81 -1.37 2.12
N LYS A 281 13.25 -1.95 3.20
CA LYS A 281 12.09 -2.84 3.10
C LYS A 281 10.85 -2.08 2.61
N ARG A 282 10.65 -0.83 3.07
CA ARG A 282 9.57 0.02 2.55
C ARG A 282 9.76 0.39 1.09
N ALA A 283 10.99 0.64 0.63
CA ALA A 283 11.26 0.91 -0.78
C ALA A 283 10.90 -0.28 -1.69
N ALA A 284 11.16 -1.52 -1.24
CA ALA A 284 10.71 -2.71 -1.97
C ALA A 284 9.17 -2.81 -2.05
N LEU A 285 8.46 -2.45 -0.97
CA LEU A 285 6.99 -2.38 -1.00
C LEU A 285 6.48 -1.25 -1.90
N LEU A 286 7.18 -0.12 -1.91
CA LEU A 286 6.82 1.02 -2.74
C LEU A 286 6.85 0.66 -4.22
N TYR A 287 7.87 -0.08 -4.65
CA TYR A 287 7.93 -0.64 -6.00
C TYR A 287 6.68 -1.47 -6.33
N LEU A 288 6.35 -2.47 -5.51
CA LEU A 288 5.18 -3.33 -5.75
C LEU A 288 3.84 -2.56 -5.75
N ILE A 289 3.71 -1.53 -4.90
CA ILE A 289 2.53 -0.64 -4.90
C ILE A 289 2.43 0.14 -6.21
N ILE A 290 3.55 0.69 -6.71
CA ILE A 290 3.57 1.45 -7.97
C ILE A 290 3.12 0.56 -9.13
N GLU A 291 3.63 -0.66 -9.24
CA GLU A 291 3.19 -1.62 -10.26
C GLU A 291 1.69 -1.94 -10.17
N GLY A 292 1.16 -2.03 -8.93
CA GLY A 292 -0.27 -2.20 -8.67
C GLY A 292 -1.11 -0.98 -9.09
N ILE A 293 -0.63 0.24 -8.83
CA ILE A 293 -1.27 1.50 -9.25
C ILE A 293 -1.31 1.58 -10.78
N MET A 294 -0.20 1.27 -11.46
CA MET A 294 -0.15 1.27 -12.92
C MET A 294 -1.18 0.30 -13.47
N THR A 295 -1.22 -0.94 -12.98
CA THR A 295 -2.21 -1.94 -13.42
C THR A 295 -3.66 -1.43 -13.24
N ASP A 296 -3.98 -0.80 -12.12
CA ASP A 296 -5.32 -0.24 -11.85
C ASP A 296 -5.64 0.95 -12.77
N LEU A 297 -4.65 1.83 -12.99
CA LEU A 297 -4.76 2.98 -13.89
C LEU A 297 -5.08 2.51 -15.31
N PHE A 298 -4.30 1.56 -15.83
CA PHE A 298 -4.49 0.95 -17.14
C PHE A 298 -5.91 0.41 -17.31
N LEU A 299 -6.46 -0.29 -16.31
CA LEU A 299 -7.83 -0.81 -16.41
C LEU A 299 -8.92 0.26 -16.40
N ILE A 300 -8.67 1.38 -15.71
CA ILE A 300 -9.59 2.54 -15.66
C ILE A 300 -9.59 3.27 -17.00
N ILE A 301 -8.42 3.43 -17.64
CA ILE A 301 -8.29 4.09 -18.94
C ILE A 301 -8.63 3.15 -20.11
N ALA A 302 -8.60 1.83 -19.90
CA ALA A 302 -8.87 0.85 -20.94
C ALA A 302 -10.35 0.50 -21.12
N ASN A 303 -11.17 0.61 -20.06
CA ASN A 303 -12.55 0.09 -20.07
C ASN A 303 -13.57 1.18 -19.75
N ASP A 304 -14.55 1.33 -20.62
CA ASP A 304 -15.77 2.06 -20.32
C ASP A 304 -16.78 1.16 -19.58
N GLY A 305 -17.44 1.69 -18.53
CA GLY A 305 -18.59 1.04 -17.88
C GLY A 305 -18.49 0.75 -16.39
N TRP A 306 -19.38 -0.11 -15.87
CA TRP A 306 -19.49 -0.38 -14.41
C TRP A 306 -18.29 -1.12 -13.83
N ALA A 307 -17.62 -1.96 -14.64
CA ALA A 307 -16.46 -2.71 -14.20
C ALA A 307 -15.23 -1.83 -13.93
N SER A 308 -15.08 -0.70 -14.65
CA SER A 308 -14.04 0.31 -14.39
C SER A 308 -14.37 1.17 -13.18
N LYS A 309 -15.66 1.46 -12.92
CA LYS A 309 -16.09 2.13 -11.69
C LYS A 309 -15.68 1.37 -10.43
N ALA A 310 -15.75 0.04 -10.44
CA ALA A 310 -15.27 -0.79 -9.34
C ALA A 310 -13.74 -0.70 -9.17
N GLN A 311 -12.99 -0.44 -10.25
CA GLN A 311 -11.53 -0.32 -10.21
C GLN A 311 -11.05 0.94 -9.48
N TYR A 312 -11.84 2.01 -9.47
CA TYR A 312 -11.56 3.21 -8.66
C TYR A 312 -11.39 2.90 -7.17
N VAL A 313 -12.11 1.90 -6.66
CA VAL A 313 -11.95 1.44 -5.29
C VAL A 313 -10.54 0.87 -5.08
N SER A 314 -10.09 -0.03 -5.95
CA SER A 314 -8.74 -0.61 -5.90
C SER A 314 -7.66 0.48 -6.00
N LEU A 315 -7.81 1.39 -6.98
CA LEU A 315 -6.88 2.51 -7.16
C LEU A 315 -6.81 3.37 -5.90
N GLY A 316 -7.95 3.71 -5.30
CA GLY A 316 -7.98 4.51 -4.07
C GLY A 316 -7.29 3.82 -2.88
N TYR A 317 -7.43 2.50 -2.74
CA TYR A 317 -6.69 1.74 -1.73
C TYR A 317 -5.18 1.74 -1.98
N ASN A 318 -4.75 1.58 -3.23
CA ASN A 318 -3.34 1.60 -3.59
C ASN A 318 -2.73 3.00 -3.40
N LEU A 319 -3.44 4.07 -3.77
CA LEU A 319 -3.04 5.46 -3.53
C LEU A 319 -2.93 5.78 -2.03
N SER A 320 -3.89 5.34 -1.22
CA SER A 320 -3.82 5.50 0.25
C SER A 320 -2.63 4.73 0.83
N GLY A 321 -2.37 3.51 0.34
CA GLY A 321 -1.20 2.72 0.68
C GLY A 321 0.12 3.42 0.34
N LEU A 322 0.22 4.00 -0.86
CA LEU A 322 1.34 4.80 -1.33
C LEU A 322 1.60 5.99 -0.40
N MET A 323 0.58 6.82 -0.14
CA MET A 323 0.68 8.00 0.71
C MET A 323 1.18 7.65 2.12
N LEU A 324 0.61 6.60 2.71
CA LEU A 324 1.00 6.14 4.05
C LEU A 324 2.44 5.59 4.06
N LEU A 325 2.82 4.80 3.07
CA LEU A 325 4.18 4.23 3.02
C LEU A 325 5.24 5.31 2.84
N LEU A 326 5.00 6.31 1.99
CA LEU A 326 5.87 7.47 1.81
C LEU A 326 6.02 8.25 3.11
N PHE A 327 4.92 8.51 3.83
CA PHE A 327 4.98 9.21 5.10
C PHE A 327 5.70 8.40 6.19
N GLU A 328 5.49 7.09 6.25
CA GLU A 328 6.24 6.22 7.17
C GLU A 328 7.76 6.22 6.89
N MET A 329 8.16 6.31 5.62
CA MET A 329 9.58 6.46 5.26
C MET A 329 10.15 7.79 5.75
N LEU A 330 9.39 8.89 5.60
CA LEU A 330 9.74 10.21 6.12
C LEU A 330 9.81 10.24 7.65
N GLU A 331 8.83 9.65 8.36
CA GLU A 331 8.84 9.53 9.82
C GLU A 331 10.08 8.77 10.29
N ASN A 332 10.45 7.67 9.61
CA ASN A 332 11.61 6.86 9.98
C ASN A 332 12.95 7.57 9.71
N MET A 333 12.98 8.66 8.94
CA MET A 333 14.18 9.48 8.70
C MET A 333 14.42 10.50 9.81
N ASN A 334 13.46 10.72 10.71
CA ASN A 334 13.54 11.70 11.81
C ASN A 334 13.86 13.14 11.33
N TRP A 335 13.44 13.50 10.11
CA TRP A 335 13.69 14.83 9.52
C TRP A 335 12.70 15.90 9.99
N LEU A 336 11.59 15.50 10.61
CA LEU A 336 10.57 16.41 11.11
C LEU A 336 10.66 16.50 12.64
N SER A 337 10.55 17.71 13.18
CA SER A 337 10.34 17.86 14.62
C SER A 337 8.98 17.29 15.02
N GLU A 338 8.85 16.82 16.26
CA GLU A 338 7.64 16.16 16.76
C GLU A 338 6.37 17.01 16.53
N ARG A 339 6.48 18.33 16.75
CA ARG A 339 5.39 19.28 16.52
C ARG A 339 4.91 19.28 15.07
N TRP A 340 5.83 19.27 14.11
CA TRP A 340 5.49 19.24 12.68
C TRP A 340 5.03 17.85 12.23
N ARG A 341 5.68 16.79 12.73
CA ARG A 341 5.29 15.39 12.49
C ARG A 341 3.82 15.19 12.86
N LEU A 342 3.44 15.54 14.09
CA LEU A 342 2.07 15.38 14.60
C LEU A 342 1.07 16.27 13.84
N ARG A 343 1.44 17.52 13.54
CA ARG A 343 0.57 18.42 12.78
C ARG A 343 0.26 17.88 11.39
N ILE A 344 1.28 17.41 10.67
CA ILE A 344 1.12 16.78 9.35
C ILE A 344 0.28 15.51 9.48
N LYS A 345 0.60 14.65 10.46
CA LYS A 345 -0.11 13.39 10.69
C LYS A 345 -1.60 13.61 10.95
N ARG A 346 -1.97 14.53 11.85
CA ARG A 346 -3.37 14.85 12.15
C ARG A 346 -4.11 15.49 10.97
N LEU A 347 -3.43 16.28 10.15
CA LEU A 347 -4.06 17.01 9.05
C LEU A 347 -4.25 16.16 7.79
N PHE A 348 -3.26 15.32 7.45
CA PHE A 348 -3.23 14.51 6.22
C PHE A 348 -3.57 13.04 6.42
N PHE A 349 -3.34 12.51 7.63
CA PHE A 349 -3.38 11.09 7.92
C PHE A 349 -4.34 10.83 9.09
N SER A 350 -5.63 11.09 8.86
CA SER A 350 -6.69 10.79 9.82
C SER A 350 -7.70 9.78 9.29
N TYR A 351 -8.29 9.01 10.19
CA TYR A 351 -9.29 7.99 9.85
C TYR A 351 -10.54 8.56 9.21
N GLU A 352 -10.92 9.78 9.60
CA GLU A 352 -12.15 10.42 9.14
C GLU A 352 -12.05 10.95 7.70
N THR A 353 -10.84 11.20 7.20
CA THR A 353 -10.61 11.70 5.83
C THR A 353 -9.84 10.73 4.95
N ALA A 354 -9.25 9.68 5.53
CA ALA A 354 -8.63 8.60 4.79
C ALA A 354 -9.62 8.01 3.77
N LEU A 355 -9.16 7.77 2.55
CA LEU A 355 -9.93 7.30 1.39
C LEU A 355 -10.86 8.33 0.74
N VAL A 356 -11.24 9.43 1.41
CA VAL A 356 -12.10 10.46 0.81
C VAL A 356 -11.37 11.17 -0.33
N GLY A 357 -10.14 11.64 -0.07
CA GLY A 357 -9.32 12.29 -1.09
C GLY A 357 -9.00 11.34 -2.24
N GLU A 358 -8.66 10.10 -1.94
CA GLU A 358 -8.36 9.08 -2.94
C GLU A 358 -9.56 8.74 -3.83
N LEU A 359 -10.76 8.64 -3.25
CA LEU A 359 -11.98 8.36 -4.01
C LEU A 359 -12.33 9.54 -4.93
N VAL A 360 -12.22 10.77 -4.44
CA VAL A 360 -12.42 11.97 -5.27
C VAL A 360 -11.41 11.98 -6.41
N THR A 361 -10.12 11.78 -6.12
CA THR A 361 -9.07 11.70 -7.15
C THR A 361 -9.37 10.62 -8.17
N ALA A 362 -9.81 9.43 -7.73
CA ALA A 362 -10.17 8.34 -8.63
C ALA A 362 -11.31 8.76 -9.60
N ILE A 363 -12.35 9.45 -9.11
CA ILE A 363 -13.47 9.94 -9.92
C ILE A 363 -13.03 10.99 -10.95
N VAL A 364 -12.17 11.94 -10.57
CA VAL A 364 -11.75 13.04 -11.45
C VAL A 364 -10.54 12.70 -12.32
N LEU A 365 -9.94 11.52 -12.15
CA LEU A 365 -8.67 11.12 -12.76
C LEU A 365 -8.66 11.28 -14.29
N GLN A 366 -9.72 10.82 -14.97
CA GLN A 366 -9.81 10.91 -16.42
C GLN A 366 -9.80 12.36 -16.91
N THR A 367 -10.56 13.25 -16.25
CA THR A 367 -10.58 14.68 -16.58
C THR A 367 -9.21 15.32 -16.40
N ILE A 368 -8.49 14.94 -15.34
CA ILE A 368 -7.16 15.45 -15.05
C ILE A 368 -6.15 14.98 -16.10
N LEU A 369 -6.18 13.70 -16.47
CA LEU A 369 -5.29 13.16 -17.50
C LEU A 369 -5.51 13.85 -18.84
N SER A 370 -6.77 14.04 -19.25
CA SER A 370 -7.11 14.81 -20.45
C SER A 370 -6.61 16.25 -20.37
N GLY A 371 -6.81 16.92 -19.24
CA GLY A 371 -6.33 18.30 -19.03
C GLY A 371 -4.81 18.42 -19.02
N LEU A 372 -4.12 17.46 -18.39
CA LEU A 372 -2.67 17.40 -18.35
C LEU A 372 -2.10 17.13 -19.74
N ASN A 373 -2.70 16.21 -20.50
CA ASN A 373 -2.29 15.95 -21.88
C ASN A 373 -2.53 17.18 -22.77
N ALA A 374 -3.63 17.92 -22.58
CA ALA A 374 -3.88 19.17 -23.32
C ALA A 374 -2.91 20.33 -22.98
N SER A 375 -2.14 20.22 -21.89
CA SER A 375 -1.14 21.21 -21.47
C SER A 375 0.12 21.20 -22.34
N ASP A 376 1.21 21.81 -21.87
CA ASP A 376 2.52 21.77 -22.52
C ASP A 376 3.07 20.36 -22.72
N PHE A 377 2.48 19.35 -22.06
CA PHE A 377 2.75 17.94 -22.35
C PHE A 377 2.62 17.60 -23.83
N LYS A 378 1.72 18.25 -24.58
CA LYS A 378 1.60 18.05 -26.03
C LYS A 378 2.89 18.32 -26.83
N ARG A 379 3.84 19.07 -26.26
CA ARG A 379 5.15 19.40 -26.86
C ARG A 379 6.29 18.54 -26.30
N SER A 380 5.99 17.30 -25.88
CA SER A 380 6.95 16.43 -25.21
C SER A 380 7.99 15.76 -26.12
N LYS A 381 7.72 15.63 -27.42
CA LYS A 381 8.62 14.89 -28.32
C LYS A 381 10.04 15.44 -28.39
N PRO A 382 10.29 16.76 -28.55
CA PRO A 382 11.66 17.27 -28.59
C PRO A 382 12.45 16.92 -27.32
N ALA A 383 11.82 17.02 -26.15
CA ALA A 383 12.45 16.64 -24.89
C ALA A 383 12.71 15.13 -24.82
N ALA A 384 11.71 14.30 -25.17
CA ALA A 384 11.84 12.85 -25.19
C ALA A 384 12.95 12.36 -26.15
N LEU A 385 13.11 13.00 -27.32
CA LEU A 385 14.20 12.69 -28.25
C LEU A 385 15.56 13.14 -27.72
N ALA A 386 15.62 14.27 -26.99
CA ALA A 386 16.86 14.79 -26.42
C ALA A 386 17.41 13.94 -25.26
N VAL A 387 16.54 13.38 -24.40
CA VAL A 387 16.97 12.61 -23.21
C VAL A 387 16.67 11.10 -23.24
N SER A 388 15.79 10.65 -24.12
CA SER A 388 15.11 9.33 -24.19
C SER A 388 13.65 9.35 -23.72
N TYR A 389 12.82 8.57 -24.44
CA TYR A 389 11.41 8.34 -24.10
C TYR A 389 11.23 7.78 -22.69
N TYR A 390 12.12 6.87 -22.26
CA TYR A 390 12.07 6.27 -20.93
C TYR A 390 12.26 7.30 -19.82
N LEU A 391 13.35 8.08 -19.87
CA LEU A 391 13.64 9.07 -18.83
C LEU A 391 12.60 10.20 -18.81
N TRP A 392 12.20 10.69 -19.99
CA TRP A 392 11.17 11.72 -20.07
C TRP A 392 9.82 11.23 -19.52
N SER A 393 9.47 9.97 -19.78
CA SER A 393 8.26 9.39 -19.22
C SER A 393 8.26 9.30 -17.70
N LEU A 394 9.41 9.03 -17.07
CA LEU A 394 9.53 9.07 -15.61
C LEU A 394 9.22 10.47 -15.07
N VAL A 395 9.69 11.53 -15.75
CA VAL A 395 9.41 12.92 -15.37
C VAL A 395 7.91 13.23 -15.52
N CYS A 396 7.31 12.85 -16.64
CA CYS A 396 5.88 13.06 -16.89
C CYS A 396 4.99 12.29 -15.90
N HIS A 397 5.30 11.03 -15.59
CA HIS A 397 4.62 10.28 -14.54
C HIS A 397 4.82 10.90 -13.15
N GLY A 398 6.02 11.42 -12.87
CA GLY A 398 6.29 12.19 -11.65
C GLY A 398 5.36 13.40 -11.51
N ALA A 399 5.15 14.14 -12.60
CA ALA A 399 4.18 15.24 -12.62
C ALA A 399 2.72 14.75 -12.42
N VAL A 400 2.32 13.63 -13.02
CA VAL A 400 1.00 13.01 -12.77
C VAL A 400 0.83 12.69 -11.28
N VAL A 401 1.83 12.06 -10.66
CA VAL A 401 1.82 11.74 -9.22
C VAL A 401 1.72 13.01 -8.37
N LEU A 402 2.46 14.07 -8.70
CA LEU A 402 2.38 15.34 -7.99
C LEU A 402 0.97 15.96 -8.06
N VAL A 403 0.33 15.93 -9.23
CA VAL A 403 -1.05 16.41 -9.40
C VAL A 403 -2.02 15.58 -8.57
N ILE A 404 -1.89 14.24 -8.60
CA ILE A 404 -2.68 13.32 -7.76
C ILE A 404 -2.54 13.65 -6.28
N VAL A 405 -1.29 13.80 -5.80
CA VAL A 405 -1.00 14.14 -4.39
C VAL A 405 -1.59 15.50 -4.03
N ALA A 406 -1.49 16.50 -4.92
CA ALA A 406 -2.06 17.83 -4.70
C ALA A 406 -3.59 17.78 -4.53
N ILE A 407 -4.29 16.95 -5.30
CA ILE A 407 -5.75 16.78 -5.20
C ILE A 407 -6.15 16.03 -3.93
N ILE A 408 -5.46 14.93 -3.63
CA ILE A 408 -5.68 14.19 -2.38
C ILE A 408 -5.52 15.16 -1.21
N SER A 409 -4.49 16.00 -1.26
CA SER A 409 -4.20 17.03 -0.26
C SER A 409 -5.30 18.11 -0.19
N SER A 410 -5.75 18.62 -1.34
CA SER A 410 -6.78 19.66 -1.41
C SER A 410 -8.15 19.17 -0.94
N VAL A 411 -8.39 17.86 -0.90
CA VAL A 411 -9.59 17.26 -0.32
C VAL A 411 -9.40 16.92 1.15
N ARG A 412 -8.34 16.17 1.50
CA ARG A 412 -8.12 15.69 2.87
C ARG A 412 -7.96 16.82 3.88
N VAL A 413 -7.18 17.85 3.53
CA VAL A 413 -6.86 18.95 4.45
C VAL A 413 -8.11 19.76 4.81
N PRO A 414 -8.91 20.28 3.84
CA PRO A 414 -10.14 20.99 4.18
C PRO A 414 -11.16 20.11 4.87
N CYS A 415 -11.32 18.84 4.46
CA CYS A 415 -12.24 17.92 5.15
C CYS A 415 -11.83 17.70 6.61
N ALA A 416 -10.54 17.54 6.90
CA ALA A 416 -10.04 17.38 8.26
C ALA A 416 -10.28 18.64 9.08
N MET A 417 -9.97 19.81 8.52
CA MET A 417 -10.22 21.10 9.16
C MET A 417 -11.71 21.33 9.45
N ALA A 418 -12.58 21.06 8.48
CA ALA A 418 -14.03 21.18 8.62
C ALA A 418 -14.57 20.20 9.68
N PHE A 419 -14.10 18.95 9.67
CA PHE A 419 -14.49 17.96 10.67
C PHE A 419 -14.09 18.38 12.09
N VAL A 420 -12.83 18.79 12.27
CA VAL A 420 -12.32 19.25 13.57
C VAL A 420 -13.04 20.50 14.04
N TRP A 421 -13.28 21.46 13.14
CA TRP A 421 -14.05 22.65 13.45
C TRP A 421 -15.48 22.30 13.87
N TYR A 422 -16.17 21.44 13.13
CA TYR A 422 -17.54 21.04 13.43
C TYR A 422 -17.65 20.36 14.80
N LYS A 423 -16.75 19.41 15.08
CA LYS A 423 -16.78 18.56 16.27
C LYS A 423 -16.22 19.23 17.51
N HIS A 424 -15.07 19.89 17.41
CA HIS A 424 -14.33 20.41 18.56
C HIS A 424 -14.42 21.93 18.71
N LYS A 425 -14.99 22.64 17.72
CA LYS A 425 -15.08 24.11 17.67
C LYS A 425 -13.73 24.81 17.83
N SER A 426 -12.64 24.10 17.51
CA SER A 426 -11.27 24.59 17.65
C SER A 426 -10.32 23.83 16.73
N LEU A 427 -9.46 24.56 16.02
CA LEU A 427 -8.38 23.99 15.20
C LEU A 427 -7.12 23.67 16.03
N ALA A 428 -7.15 23.93 17.35
CA ALA A 428 -6.03 23.65 18.25
C ALA A 428 -5.67 22.15 18.29
N ILE A 429 -6.62 21.27 17.97
CA ILE A 429 -6.42 19.82 17.82
C ILE A 429 -5.24 19.50 16.89
N PHE A 430 -4.93 20.34 15.89
CA PHE A 430 -3.80 20.07 14.99
C PHE A 430 -2.42 20.41 15.58
N SER A 431 -2.36 21.22 16.64
CA SER A 431 -1.09 21.74 17.17
C SER A 431 -0.81 21.35 18.62
N GLN A 432 -1.82 20.96 19.38
CA GLN A 432 -1.69 20.69 20.81
C GLN A 432 -1.02 19.34 21.07
N PRO A 433 0.01 19.27 21.94
CA PRO A 433 0.69 18.02 22.21
C PRO A 433 -0.24 17.04 22.96
N CYS A 434 -0.03 15.75 22.73
CA CYS A 434 -0.70 14.67 23.46
C CYS A 434 0.32 13.55 23.65
N CYS A 435 0.56 13.17 24.91
CA CYS A 435 1.57 12.16 25.26
C CYS A 435 1.34 10.80 24.56
N ILE A 436 0.08 10.44 24.30
CA ILE A 436 -0.29 9.21 23.57
C ILE A 436 0.20 9.23 22.12
N ASP A 437 0.14 10.37 21.43
CA ASP A 437 0.62 10.44 20.05
C ASP A 437 2.15 10.29 19.95
N SER A 438 2.85 10.74 20.98
CA SER A 438 4.30 10.54 21.11
C SER A 438 4.63 9.10 21.50
N ALA A 439 3.89 8.47 22.42
CA ALA A 439 4.07 7.06 22.78
C ALA A 439 3.77 6.12 21.60
N LEU A 440 2.72 6.40 20.82
CA LEU A 440 2.43 5.71 19.56
C LEU A 440 3.55 5.91 18.53
N GLY A 441 4.03 7.14 18.37
CA GLY A 441 5.07 7.48 17.40
C GLY A 441 4.76 6.97 15.98
N PRO A 442 5.65 6.18 15.36
CA PRO A 442 5.46 5.59 14.03
C PRO A 442 4.63 4.30 14.01
N ARG A 443 4.18 3.81 15.18
CA ARG A 443 3.44 2.54 15.32
C ARG A 443 2.01 2.67 14.82
N SER A 444 1.39 3.83 15.03
CA SER A 444 0.10 4.16 14.41
C SER A 444 0.31 4.79 13.02
N ARG A 445 -0.50 4.40 12.05
CA ARG A 445 -0.46 4.97 10.69
C ARG A 445 -1.29 6.25 10.57
N LEU A 446 -2.43 6.27 11.24
CA LEU A 446 -3.47 7.27 11.10
C LEU A 446 -3.92 7.75 12.49
N ILE A 447 -4.38 8.99 12.59
CA ILE A 447 -4.93 9.55 13.83
C ILE A 447 -6.45 9.55 13.79
N MET A 448 -7.09 9.27 14.93
CA MET A 448 -8.54 9.38 15.06
C MET A 448 -8.89 10.78 15.60
N LEU A 449 -9.17 11.74 14.72
CA LEU A 449 -9.46 13.14 15.11
C LEU A 449 -10.70 13.23 16.00
N GLY A 450 -11.69 12.38 15.76
CA GLY A 450 -12.87 12.25 16.57
C GLY A 450 -12.66 11.47 17.86
N GLY A 451 -11.47 10.90 18.06
CA GLY A 451 -11.10 10.17 19.26
C GLY A 451 -10.65 11.07 20.41
N TYR A 452 -10.31 12.32 20.12
CA TYR A 452 -9.88 13.29 21.11
C TYR A 452 -11.04 13.85 21.94
N ARG A 453 -10.70 14.30 23.14
CA ARG A 453 -11.52 15.10 24.05
C ARG A 453 -10.65 16.23 24.61
N TRP A 454 -11.27 17.39 24.76
CA TRP A 454 -10.64 18.56 25.36
C TRP A 454 -10.92 18.58 26.86
N HIS A 455 -9.87 18.62 27.67
CA HIS A 455 -9.97 18.75 29.14
C HIS A 455 -8.81 19.63 29.62
N ASP A 456 -9.07 20.63 30.46
CA ASP A 456 -8.07 21.52 31.07
C ASP A 456 -6.98 22.04 30.10
N LYS A 457 -7.43 22.61 28.98
CA LYS A 457 -6.59 23.15 27.88
C LYS A 457 -5.64 22.12 27.24
N SER A 458 -5.86 20.84 27.52
CA SER A 458 -5.01 19.73 27.15
C SER A 458 -5.81 18.70 26.35
N LEU A 459 -5.08 17.90 25.58
CA LEU A 459 -5.68 16.96 24.64
C LEU A 459 -5.61 15.54 25.18
N PHE A 460 -6.77 14.89 25.30
CA PHE A 460 -6.91 13.51 25.77
C PHE A 460 -7.56 12.63 24.72
N TYR A 461 -7.21 11.34 24.69
CA TYR A 461 -7.95 10.34 23.95
C TYR A 461 -9.03 9.71 24.82
N THR A 462 -10.23 9.59 24.25
CA THR A 462 -11.31 8.82 24.85
C THR A 462 -10.94 7.34 24.96
N THR A 463 -11.44 6.66 25.98
CA THR A 463 -11.30 5.20 26.15
C THR A 463 -11.69 4.43 24.90
N ALA A 464 -12.79 4.83 24.26
CA ALA A 464 -13.27 4.23 23.02
C ALA A 464 -12.34 4.44 21.82
N ALA A 465 -11.48 5.48 21.82
CA ALA A 465 -10.46 5.67 20.80
C ALA A 465 -9.22 4.81 21.09
N LEU A 466 -8.75 4.78 22.33
CA LEU A 466 -7.64 3.92 22.77
C LEU A 466 -7.93 2.45 22.45
N LYS A 467 -9.14 1.98 22.79
CA LYS A 467 -9.63 0.64 22.41
C LYS A 467 -9.62 0.43 20.90
N ALA A 468 -10.06 1.41 20.11
CA ALA A 468 -10.09 1.28 18.65
C ALA A 468 -8.71 1.14 18.00
N PHE A 469 -7.68 1.74 18.60
CA PHE A 469 -6.28 1.50 18.22
C PHE A 469 -5.75 0.12 18.65
N GLY A 470 -6.53 -0.65 19.41
CA GLY A 470 -6.09 -1.93 19.98
C GLY A 470 -5.18 -1.77 21.19
N MET A 471 -5.15 -0.58 21.82
CA MET A 471 -4.37 -0.37 23.02
C MET A 471 -5.01 -1.04 24.22
N LEU A 472 -4.17 -1.60 25.07
CA LEU A 472 -4.54 -2.29 26.30
C LEU A 472 -3.69 -1.75 27.45
N ARG A 473 -4.17 -1.98 28.68
CA ARG A 473 -3.43 -1.74 29.90
C ARG A 473 -2.76 -3.05 30.31
N MET A 474 -1.53 -2.97 30.79
CA MET A 474 -0.85 -4.07 31.47
C MET A 474 -0.46 -3.61 32.88
N GLU A 475 -0.68 -4.47 33.86
CA GLU A 475 -0.21 -4.25 35.23
C GLU A 475 0.89 -5.26 35.57
N GLU A 476 2.02 -4.75 36.03
CA GLU A 476 3.19 -5.53 36.43
C GLU A 476 3.83 -4.86 37.64
N ASP A 477 3.99 -5.61 38.72
CA ASP A 477 4.61 -5.14 39.98
C ASP A 477 4.02 -3.83 40.52
N GLY A 478 2.71 -3.63 40.35
CA GLY A 478 1.98 -2.43 40.79
C GLY A 478 2.18 -1.20 39.89
N VAL A 479 2.86 -1.36 38.75
CA VAL A 479 3.02 -0.31 37.74
C VAL A 479 2.13 -0.61 36.54
N GLU A 480 1.44 0.43 36.06
CA GLU A 480 0.60 0.35 34.88
C GLU A 480 1.37 0.75 33.62
N TYR A 481 1.18 -0.02 32.56
CA TYR A 481 1.83 0.18 31.27
C TYR A 481 0.81 0.21 30.15
N LEU A 482 1.07 1.06 29.16
CA LEU A 482 0.34 1.08 27.90
C LEU A 482 0.96 0.05 26.96
N VAL A 483 0.12 -0.83 26.42
CA VAL A 483 0.54 -1.97 25.62
C VAL A 483 -0.20 -2.01 24.29
N LEU A 484 0.52 -2.41 23.23
CA LEU A 484 0.01 -2.52 21.87
C LEU A 484 0.40 -3.87 21.26
N HIS A 485 -0.45 -4.40 20.38
CA HIS A 485 -0.12 -5.59 19.60
C HIS A 485 0.95 -5.27 18.54
N LYS A 486 2.10 -5.95 18.58
CA LYS A 486 3.15 -5.79 17.59
C LYS A 486 2.81 -6.56 16.31
N LEU A 487 2.66 -5.83 15.21
CA LEU A 487 2.52 -6.43 13.88
C LEU A 487 3.91 -6.79 13.33
N TYR A 488 4.15 -8.10 13.20
CA TYR A 488 5.27 -8.64 12.43
C TYR A 488 4.89 -8.75 10.95
N TRP A 489 5.82 -9.15 10.09
CA TRP A 489 5.59 -9.22 8.64
C TRP A 489 4.42 -10.15 8.30
N PHE A 490 4.54 -11.44 8.62
CA PHE A 490 3.52 -12.45 8.29
C PHE A 490 3.12 -13.33 9.47
N THR A 491 3.94 -13.36 10.54
CA THR A 491 3.68 -14.14 11.74
C THR A 491 2.80 -13.35 12.72
N VAL A 492 1.96 -14.06 13.47
CA VAL A 492 1.21 -13.50 14.60
C VAL A 492 1.50 -14.35 15.84
N PRO A 493 2.60 -14.06 16.57
CA PRO A 493 2.87 -14.73 17.84
C PRO A 493 1.71 -14.50 18.81
N ARG A 494 1.42 -15.48 19.67
CA ARG A 494 0.35 -15.36 20.68
C ARG A 494 0.63 -14.25 21.70
N ASP A 495 1.90 -14.08 22.06
CA ASP A 495 2.38 -13.08 23.03
C ASP A 495 3.11 -11.92 22.33
N SER A 496 2.48 -11.33 21.32
CA SER A 496 3.06 -10.24 20.52
C SER A 496 2.80 -8.84 21.10
N PHE A 497 2.30 -8.75 22.32
CA PHE A 497 2.08 -7.48 22.99
C PHE A 497 3.40 -6.86 23.43
N ILE A 498 3.56 -5.56 23.15
CA ILE A 498 4.71 -4.77 23.55
C ILE A 498 4.29 -3.59 24.40
N VAL A 499 5.08 -3.31 25.43
CA VAL A 499 4.98 -2.09 26.21
C VAL A 499 5.49 -0.92 25.36
N ILE A 500 4.71 0.16 25.32
CA ILE A 500 5.05 1.39 24.58
C ILE A 500 5.16 2.61 25.49
N GLY A 501 4.72 2.52 26.73
CA GLY A 501 4.88 3.57 27.73
C GLY A 501 4.39 3.16 29.12
N ALA A 502 4.86 3.87 30.15
CA ALA A 502 4.36 3.75 31.51
C ALA A 502 3.19 4.73 31.73
N ILE A 503 2.12 4.26 32.36
CA ILE A 503 0.95 5.07 32.71
C ILE A 503 1.17 5.66 34.11
N SER A 504 1.06 6.98 34.22
CA SER A 504 1.13 7.71 35.49
C SER A 504 -0.05 8.68 35.57
N GLY A 505 -1.08 8.29 36.34
CA GLY A 505 -2.39 8.97 36.32
C GLY A 505 -3.00 8.91 34.91
N GLU A 506 -3.36 10.06 34.36
CA GLU A 506 -3.92 10.19 33.01
C GLU A 506 -2.85 10.35 31.91
N ARG A 507 -1.56 10.32 32.27
CA ARG A 507 -0.44 10.56 31.33
C ARG A 507 0.30 9.27 31.00
N VAL A 508 0.98 9.28 29.86
CA VAL A 508 1.84 8.17 29.41
C VAL A 508 3.24 8.69 29.09
N GLU A 509 4.23 8.09 29.73
CA GLU A 509 5.64 8.32 29.43
C GLU A 509 6.15 7.26 28.46
N PRO A 510 6.67 7.65 27.27
CA PRO A 510 7.23 6.69 26.33
C PRO A 510 8.35 5.87 26.97
N SER A 511 8.39 4.56 26.68
CA SER A 511 9.41 3.65 27.19
C SER A 511 10.00 2.79 26.08
N ASP A 512 11.16 2.20 26.32
CA ASP A 512 11.77 1.25 25.40
C ASP A 512 10.86 0.04 25.19
N GLU A 513 10.80 -0.46 23.95
CA GLU A 513 9.97 -1.61 23.62
C GLU A 513 10.45 -2.84 24.39
N ARG A 514 9.55 -3.43 25.18
CA ARG A 514 9.75 -4.73 25.81
C ARG A 514 8.51 -5.61 25.68
N PRO A 515 8.66 -6.96 25.70
CA PRO A 515 7.52 -7.87 25.73
C PRO A 515 6.63 -7.63 26.96
N SER A 516 5.34 -7.92 26.82
CA SER A 516 4.41 -7.93 27.95
C SER A 516 4.62 -9.17 28.84
N SER A 517 4.70 -8.96 30.15
CA SER A 517 4.83 -10.01 31.18
C SER A 517 3.73 -9.96 32.24
N GLY A 518 2.94 -8.87 32.28
CA GLY A 518 1.90 -8.64 33.27
C GLY A 518 0.48 -9.04 32.85
N ILE A 519 -0.48 -8.73 33.72
CA ILE A 519 -1.91 -8.98 33.48
C ILE A 519 -2.45 -7.91 32.54
N ILE A 520 -3.09 -8.31 31.44
CA ILE A 520 -3.59 -7.40 30.40
C ILE A 520 -5.09 -7.20 30.54
N SER A 521 -5.53 -5.95 30.66
CA SER A 521 -6.92 -5.53 30.70
C SER A 521 -7.20 -4.41 29.69
N PHE A 522 -8.47 -4.04 29.52
CA PHE A 522 -8.83 -2.87 28.72
C PHE A 522 -8.63 -1.57 29.51
N LEU A 523 -8.33 -0.50 28.77
CA LEU A 523 -8.29 0.85 29.31
C LEU A 523 -9.71 1.34 29.62
N ASP A 524 -9.92 1.77 30.85
CA ASP A 524 -11.16 2.31 31.41
C ASP A 524 -11.07 3.82 31.69
N GLN A 525 -9.87 4.40 31.63
CA GLN A 525 -9.63 5.84 31.76
C GLN A 525 -9.22 6.52 30.44
N GLU A 526 -9.52 7.82 30.34
CA GLU A 526 -9.02 8.67 29.27
C GLU A 526 -7.53 8.98 29.51
N LEU A 527 -6.72 9.00 28.46
CA LEU A 527 -5.28 9.26 28.58
C LEU A 527 -4.83 10.37 27.63
N GLY A 528 -3.92 11.22 28.10
CA GLY A 528 -3.38 12.32 27.30
C GLY A 528 -2.67 13.38 28.14
N GLY A 529 -2.83 14.64 27.73
CA GLY A 529 -2.09 15.76 28.30
C GLY A 529 -0.73 16.01 27.64
N PRO A 530 -0.07 17.12 28.01
CA PRO A 530 1.26 17.42 27.51
C PRO A 530 2.25 16.34 27.97
N PRO A 531 3.27 16.00 27.15
CA PRO A 531 4.36 15.17 27.62
C PRO A 531 4.99 15.82 28.86
N HIS A 532 5.48 15.00 29.80
CA HIS A 532 6.15 15.52 30.99
C HIS A 532 7.32 16.41 30.53
N GLU A 533 7.40 17.65 31.01
CA GLU A 533 8.61 18.44 30.87
C GLU A 533 9.68 17.74 31.72
N ALA A 534 10.47 16.87 31.09
CA ALA A 534 11.83 16.68 31.55
C ALA A 534 12.51 18.03 31.35
N GLY A 535 12.85 18.68 32.45
CA GLY A 535 13.48 19.99 32.44
C GLY A 535 14.60 20.07 31.40
N TYR A 536 14.69 21.23 30.76
CA TYR A 536 15.83 21.64 29.96
C TYR A 536 17.15 21.32 30.69
N LEU A 537 17.78 20.18 30.37
CA LEU A 537 19.21 19.83 30.47
C LEU A 537 19.35 18.31 30.52
N HIS A 538 19.48 17.68 29.36
CA HIS A 538 20.68 16.92 29.03
C HIS A 538 20.55 16.37 27.60
N HIS A 539 21.50 16.76 26.77
CA HIS A 539 21.84 16.05 25.54
C HIS A 539 21.84 14.53 25.80
N PHE A 540 20.88 13.79 25.23
CA PHE A 540 21.05 12.37 25.00
C PHE A 540 22.16 12.20 23.95
N ARG A 541 23.40 12.29 24.42
CA ARG A 541 24.56 11.78 23.71
C ARG A 541 24.37 10.27 23.70
N SER A 542 24.13 9.71 22.52
CA SER A 542 24.21 8.28 22.26
C SER A 542 25.41 7.70 23.02
N ILE A 543 25.16 7.00 24.13
CA ILE A 543 26.18 6.19 24.78
C ILE A 543 26.40 5.03 23.82
N ARG A 544 27.42 5.18 22.99
CA ARG A 544 28.04 4.11 22.23
C ARG A 544 28.57 3.14 23.29
N VAL A 545 27.83 2.08 23.59
CA VAL A 545 28.33 0.97 24.41
C VAL A 545 29.38 0.26 23.56
N ASN A 546 30.63 0.72 23.66
CA ASN A 546 31.77 -0.11 23.33
C ASN A 546 31.77 -1.25 24.34
N ARG A 547 31.38 -2.46 23.90
CA ARG A 547 31.69 -3.69 24.64
C ARG A 547 33.21 -3.80 24.72
N VAL A 548 33.78 -3.36 25.84
CA VAL A 548 35.10 -3.79 26.29
C VAL A 548 34.85 -5.02 27.15
N MET A 549 35.19 -6.20 26.62
CA MET A 549 35.27 -7.41 27.43
C MET A 549 36.49 -7.29 28.35
N ALA A 550 36.25 -7.07 29.64
CA ALA A 550 37.24 -7.29 30.68
C ALA A 550 37.06 -8.72 31.20
N TRP A 551 38.02 -9.59 30.89
CA TRP A 551 38.12 -10.96 31.41
C TRP A 551 39.00 -10.95 32.67
N SER A 552 38.55 -11.56 33.77
CA SER A 552 39.38 -11.84 34.96
C SER A 552 39.31 -13.32 35.42
N GLY A 553 40.25 -14.14 34.91
CA GLY A 553 40.74 -15.45 35.40
C GLY A 553 39.80 -16.68 35.52
N PRO A 554 40.34 -17.90 35.77
CA PRO A 554 41.72 -18.38 35.65
C PRO A 554 41.92 -19.48 34.58
N SER A 555 43.18 -19.59 34.16
CA SER A 555 43.77 -20.58 33.27
C SER A 555 43.59 -22.02 33.74
N ASN A 556 43.19 -22.92 32.83
CA ASN A 556 43.80 -24.24 32.62
C ASN A 556 43.14 -24.97 31.43
N GLY A 557 43.96 -25.38 30.46
CA GLY A 557 43.78 -26.66 29.79
C GLY A 557 43.18 -26.68 28.37
N ILE A 558 44.09 -26.70 27.40
CA ILE A 558 44.06 -27.49 26.17
C ILE A 558 43.37 -26.87 24.92
N LEU A 559 44.28 -26.58 23.99
CA LEU A 559 44.18 -26.17 22.60
C LEU A 559 43.53 -27.26 21.72
N GLN A 560 42.61 -26.88 20.83
CA GLN A 560 42.70 -27.17 19.38
C GLN A 560 41.63 -26.39 18.59
N SER A 561 42.10 -25.65 17.60
CA SER A 561 41.36 -25.06 16.47
C SER A 561 41.93 -25.70 15.18
N PRO A 562 41.58 -25.28 13.94
CA PRO A 562 40.48 -24.43 13.46
C PRO A 562 39.85 -24.96 12.15
N THR A 563 38.79 -24.33 11.63
CA THR A 563 38.84 -23.66 10.30
C THR A 563 37.58 -22.84 10.00
N GLN A 564 37.77 -21.53 9.83
CA GLN A 564 36.88 -20.61 9.10
C GLN A 564 37.66 -20.12 7.87
N ALA A 565 37.02 -20.09 6.70
CA ALA A 565 37.57 -19.51 5.48
C ALA A 565 37.26 -18.01 5.41
N PHE A 566 38.30 -17.22 5.17
CA PHE A 566 38.29 -15.77 4.96
C PHE A 566 38.60 -15.52 3.48
N PHE A 567 37.84 -14.64 2.80
CA PHE A 567 38.26 -14.04 1.52
C PHE A 567 38.34 -12.51 1.70
N PRO A 568 39.48 -11.87 1.39
CA PRO A 568 39.66 -10.42 1.53
C PRO A 568 39.28 -9.67 0.25
N ARG A 569 39.04 -8.36 0.41
CA ARG A 569 38.74 -7.38 -0.65
C ARG A 569 39.96 -6.50 -0.93
N SER A 570 40.00 -6.02 -2.18
CA SER A 570 40.69 -4.84 -2.74
C SER A 570 42.13 -4.96 -3.21
N VAL A 571 42.36 -4.66 -4.50
CA VAL A 571 43.45 -3.79 -4.99
C VAL A 571 42.96 -3.03 -6.23
N THR A 572 43.18 -1.71 -6.22
CA THR A 572 43.16 -0.76 -7.35
C THR A 572 44.56 -0.62 -7.98
N ARG A 573 44.71 -0.62 -9.31
CA ARG A 573 45.51 0.36 -10.11
C ARG A 573 45.59 0.01 -11.61
N ASN A 574 45.21 0.99 -12.43
CA ASN A 574 45.71 1.48 -13.73
C ASN A 574 46.38 0.55 -14.78
N GLY A 575 45.95 0.74 -16.04
CA GLY A 575 46.85 0.92 -17.18
C GLY A 575 46.61 0.04 -18.41
N VAL A 576 45.78 0.51 -19.35
CA VAL A 576 46.00 0.83 -20.79
C VAL A 576 44.65 1.18 -21.41
#